data_AF-A0A6I1GD57-F1
#
_entry.id   AF-A0A6I1GD57-F1
#
_cell.length_a   1.000
_cell.length_b   1.000
_cell.length_c   1.000
_cell.angle_alpha   90.00
_cell.angle_beta   90.00
_cell.angle_gamma   90.00
#
_symmetry.space_group_name_H-M   'P 1'
#
loop_
_entity.id
_entity.type
_entity.pdbx_description
1 polymer ?
#
loop_
_entity_poly.entity_id
_entity_poly.type
_entity_poly.pdbx_seq_one_letter_code
_entity_poly.pdbx_strand_id
1 'polypeptide(L)'
;MQQTEIAALCVVGVLIVLDYATGLMKAAMQHDISSEKMRLGLWHKSGLILVMVLAEVVERAQAYIDLGFTLPLIVPAAVYISITEISSILENLGEINPEIKASPLLQLFRSKQDPGAMS
;
A
#
# COMPACT_ATOMS: atom_id res chain seq x y z
N MET A 1 1.66 -13.85 18.72
CA MET A 1 1.53 -12.54 18.05
C MET A 1 0.71 -11.65 18.95
N GLN A 2 1.19 -10.43 19.20
CA GLN A 2 0.47 -9.43 19.98
C GLN A 2 -0.81 -9.02 19.24
N GLN A 3 -1.85 -8.60 19.96
CA GLN A 3 -3.13 -8.21 19.35
C GLN A 3 -2.97 -7.10 18.29
N THR A 4 -1.99 -6.22 18.48
CA THR A 4 -1.61 -5.13 17.57
C THR A 4 -1.00 -5.63 16.26
N GLU A 5 -0.16 -6.66 16.28
CA GLU A 5 0.45 -7.27 15.07
C GLU A 5 -0.62 -7.90 14.19
N ILE A 6 -1.56 -8.64 14.80
CA ILE A 6 -2.67 -9.27 14.09
C ILE A 6 -3.59 -8.20 13.48
N ALA A 7 -3.94 -7.17 14.24
CA ALA A 7 -4.72 -6.04 13.73
C ALA A 7 -4.01 -5.33 12.57
N ALA A 8 -2.71 -5.10 12.66
CA ALA A 8 -1.90 -4.47 11.62
C ALA A 8 -1.91 -5.28 10.32
N LEU A 9 -1.73 -6.61 10.41
CA LEU A 9 -1.81 -7.51 9.26
C LEU A 9 -3.21 -7.52 8.62
N CYS A 10 -4.27 -7.54 9.43
CA CYS A 10 -5.64 -7.49 8.93
C CYS A 10 -5.93 -6.17 8.21
N VAL A 11 -5.52 -5.03 8.78
CA VAL A 11 -5.69 -3.71 8.18
C VAL A 11 -4.98 -3.64 6.83
N VAL A 12 -3.71 -4.04 6.77
CA VAL A 12 -2.93 -4.08 5.52
C VAL A 12 -3.61 -4.96 4.48
N GLY A 13 -4.06 -6.16 4.87
CA GLY A 13 -4.76 -7.06 3.95
C GLY A 13 -6.03 -6.45 3.36
N VAL A 14 -6.84 -5.79 4.19
CA VAL A 14 -8.05 -5.09 3.72
C VAL A 14 -7.70 -3.94 2.78
N LEU A 15 -6.67 -3.14 3.09
CA LEU A 15 -6.25 -2.03 2.24
C LEU A 15 -5.77 -2.50 0.86
N ILE A 16 -4.97 -3.57 0.80
CA ILE A 16 -4.49 -4.15 -0.47
C ILE A 16 -5.66 -4.59 -1.35
N VAL A 17 -6.68 -5.24 -0.76
CA VAL A 17 -7.88 -5.71 -1.46
C VAL A 17 -8.72 -4.53 -1.94
N LEU A 18 -8.94 -3.52 -1.09
CA LEU A 18 -9.69 -2.32 -1.46
C LEU A 18 -9.01 -1.58 -2.61
N ASP A 19 -7.70 -1.42 -2.56
CA ASP A 19 -6.96 -0.73 -3.60
C ASP A 19 -6.95 -1.51 -4.93
N TYR A 20 -6.87 -2.84 -4.87
CA TYR A 20 -7.05 -3.64 -6.08
C TYR A 20 -8.46 -3.48 -6.66
N ALA A 21 -9.49 -3.43 -5.81
CA ALA A 21 -10.87 -3.22 -6.24
C ALA A 21 -11.08 -1.84 -6.86
N THR A 22 -10.57 -0.76 -6.25
CA THR A 22 -10.68 0.60 -6.82
C THR A 22 -9.88 0.73 -8.12
N GLY A 23 -8.69 0.12 -8.21
CA GLY A 23 -7.92 0.06 -9.46
C GLY A 23 -8.66 -0.68 -10.57
N LEU A 24 -9.35 -1.77 -10.26
CA LEU A 24 -10.20 -2.49 -11.21
C LEU A 24 -11.41 -1.65 -11.65
N MET A 25 -12.09 -1.00 -10.72
CA MET A 25 -13.22 -0.10 -11.04
C MET A 25 -12.79 1.02 -11.98
N LYS A 26 -11.61 1.62 -11.74
CA LYS A 26 -11.02 2.64 -12.59
C LYS A 26 -10.74 2.13 -14.01
N ALA A 27 -10.06 0.99 -14.13
CA ALA A 27 -9.77 0.38 -15.43
C ALA A 27 -11.05 0.00 -16.19
N ALA A 28 -12.08 -0.46 -15.49
CA ALA A 28 -13.39 -0.76 -16.06
C ALA A 28 -14.08 0.50 -16.60
N MET A 29 -14.09 1.58 -15.82
CA MET A 29 -14.67 2.86 -16.23
C MET A 29 -13.95 3.46 -17.45
N GLN A 30 -12.64 3.27 -17.54
CA GLN A 30 -11.82 3.75 -18.66
C GLN A 30 -11.83 2.81 -19.88
N HIS A 31 -12.59 1.70 -19.82
CA HIS A 31 -12.60 0.63 -20.84
C HIS A 31 -11.19 0.08 -21.16
N ASP A 32 -10.27 0.11 -20.19
CA ASP A 32 -8.86 -0.27 -20.31
C ASP A 32 -8.54 -1.48 -19.41
N ILE A 33 -9.47 -2.44 -19.31
CA ILE A 33 -9.22 -3.69 -18.59
C ILE A 33 -8.25 -4.53 -19.41
N SER A 34 -6.99 -4.54 -18.98
CA SER A 34 -5.97 -5.46 -19.47
C SER A 34 -5.52 -6.38 -18.35
N SER A 35 -5.65 -7.69 -18.57
CA SER A 35 -5.18 -8.72 -17.63
C SER A 35 -3.67 -8.61 -17.36
N GLU A 36 -2.90 -8.09 -18.32
CA GLU A 36 -1.47 -7.83 -18.11
C GLU A 36 -1.25 -6.67 -17.14
N LYS A 37 -1.94 -5.54 -17.32
CA LYS A 37 -1.87 -4.39 -16.40
C LYS A 37 -2.31 -4.77 -14.99
N MET A 38 -3.41 -5.52 -14.86
CA MET A 38 -3.91 -5.99 -13.56
C MET A 38 -2.92 -6.96 -12.88
N ARG A 39 -2.35 -7.91 -13.63
CA ARG A 39 -1.34 -8.83 -13.11
C ARG A 39 -0.07 -8.09 -12.67
N LEU A 40 0.36 -7.08 -13.43
CA LEU A 40 1.49 -6.25 -13.04
C LEU A 40 1.21 -5.44 -11.77
N GLY A 41 -0.01 -4.89 -11.63
CA GLY A 41 -0.44 -4.24 -10.39
C GLY A 41 -0.42 -5.17 -9.19
N LEU A 42 -0.88 -6.42 -9.35
CA LEU A 42 -0.78 -7.45 -8.31
C LEU A 42 0.66 -7.81 -7.98
N TRP A 43 1.56 -7.87 -8.96
CA TRP A 43 2.99 -8.13 -8.70
C TRP A 43 3.62 -7.05 -7.82
N HIS A 44 3.33 -5.78 -8.05
CA HIS A 44 3.82 -4.70 -7.20
C HIS A 44 3.30 -4.83 -5.75
N LYS A 45 2.00 -5.12 -5.58
CA LYS A 45 1.39 -5.35 -4.26
C LYS A 45 1.94 -6.58 -3.55
N SER A 46 2.29 -7.63 -4.31
CA SER A 46 2.91 -8.84 -3.74
C SER A 46 4.27 -8.53 -3.10
N GLY A 47 5.00 -7.54 -3.61
CA GLY A 47 6.21 -7.02 -2.97
C GLY A 47 5.94 -6.46 -1.57
N LEU A 48 4.82 -5.74 -1.39
CA LEU A 48 4.41 -5.21 -0.08
C LEU A 48 4.03 -6.34 0.89
N ILE A 49 3.37 -7.40 0.40
CA ILE A 49 3.11 -8.61 1.20
C ILE A 49 4.43 -9.25 1.63
N LEU A 50 5.42 -9.37 0.73
CA LEU A 50 6.74 -9.91 1.06
C LEU A 50 7.48 -9.06 2.08
N VAL A 51 7.32 -7.72 2.06
CA VAL A 51 7.87 -6.84 3.10
C VAL A 51 7.26 -7.16 4.47
N MET A 52 5.95 -7.37 4.57
CA MET A 52 5.32 -7.80 5.84
C MET A 52 5.82 -9.16 6.31
N VAL A 53 5.93 -10.13 5.39
CA VAL A 53 6.44 -11.46 5.73
C VAL A 53 7.89 -11.38 6.21
N LEU A 54 8.72 -10.56 5.55
CA LEU A 54 10.11 -10.34 5.96
C LEU A 54 10.18 -9.70 7.35
N ALA A 55 9.36 -8.67 7.62
CA ALA A 55 9.28 -8.04 8.93
C ALA A 55 8.93 -9.05 10.03
N GLU A 56 7.94 -9.91 9.77
CA GLU A 56 7.53 -10.99 10.68
C GLU A 56 8.67 -11.98 10.95
N VAL A 57 9.38 -12.42 9.91
CA VAL A 57 10.48 -13.38 10.02
C VAL A 57 11.63 -12.78 10.83
N VAL A 58 12.05 -11.56 10.51
CA VAL A 58 13.15 -10.89 11.21
C VAL A 58 12.78 -10.62 12.66
N GLU A 59 11.56 -10.14 12.90
CA GLU A 59 11.12 -9.83 14.26
C GLU A 59 11.08 -11.07 15.15
N ARG A 60 10.58 -12.21 14.66
CA ARG A 60 10.61 -13.49 15.38
C ARG A 60 12.00 -14.08 15.49
N ALA A 61 12.87 -13.88 14.50
CA ALA A 61 14.24 -14.38 14.53
C ALA A 61 15.05 -13.81 15.71
N GLN A 62 14.71 -12.61 16.19
CA GLN A 62 15.32 -11.99 17.38
C GLN A 62 15.15 -12.83 18.65
N ALA A 63 14.17 -13.76 18.70
CA ALA A 63 14.03 -14.70 19.82
C ALA A 63 15.08 -15.84 19.80
N TYR A 64 15.72 -16.06 18.67
CA TYR A 64 16.68 -17.15 18.45
C TYR A 64 18.09 -16.65 18.12
N ILE A 65 18.20 -15.41 17.62
CA ILE A 65 19.44 -14.77 17.20
C ILE A 65 19.56 -13.45 17.96
N ASP A 66 20.62 -13.31 18.76
CA ASP A 66 20.95 -12.05 19.40
C ASP A 66 21.53 -11.08 18.36
N LEU A 67 20.70 -10.11 17.94
CA LEU A 67 21.11 -9.04 17.02
C LEU A 67 21.84 -7.90 17.73
N GLY A 68 21.93 -7.92 19.06
CA GLY A 68 22.45 -6.81 19.87
C GLY A 68 21.47 -5.64 20.04
N PHE A 69 20.26 -5.75 19.49
CA PHE A 69 19.16 -4.80 19.62
C PHE A 69 17.81 -5.47 19.31
N THR A 70 16.70 -4.84 19.71
CA THR A 70 15.34 -5.27 19.38
C THR A 70 14.65 -4.23 18.50
N LEU A 71 14.17 -4.64 17.32
CA LEU A 71 13.35 -3.80 16.45
C LEU A 71 11.93 -4.39 16.30
N PRO A 72 10.88 -3.61 16.61
CA PRO A 72 9.50 -3.97 16.25
C PRO A 72 9.28 -3.59 14.79
N LEU A 73 9.40 -4.54 13.86
CA LEU A 73 9.38 -4.31 12.41
C LEU A 73 7.98 -4.45 11.81
N ILE A 74 7.11 -5.28 12.38
CA ILE A 74 5.76 -5.55 11.86
C ILE A 74 4.93 -4.26 11.83
N VAL A 75 4.95 -3.47 12.92
CA VAL A 75 4.14 -2.24 13.01
C VAL A 75 4.62 -1.16 12.03
N PRO A 76 5.91 -0.79 11.95
CA PRO A 76 6.40 0.15 10.94
C PRO A 76 6.15 -0.30 9.50
N ALA A 77 6.35 -1.59 9.19
CA ALA A 77 6.05 -2.14 7.87
C ALA A 77 4.56 -1.97 7.54
N ALA A 78 3.67 -2.27 8.49
CA ALA A 78 2.24 -2.10 8.31
C ALA A 78 1.83 -0.64 8.10
N VAL A 79 2.42 0.29 8.85
CA VAL A 79 2.18 1.74 8.67
C VAL A 79 2.62 2.18 7.28
N TYR A 80 3.82 1.79 6.85
CA TYR A 80 4.35 2.13 5.53
C TYR A 80 3.40 1.64 4.42
N ILE A 81 3.03 0.37 4.45
CA ILE A 81 2.13 -0.22 3.44
C ILE A 81 0.76 0.43 3.49
N SER A 82 0.23 0.70 4.68
CA SER A 82 -1.08 1.36 4.82
C SER A 82 -1.08 2.73 4.13
N ILE A 83 -0.03 3.52 4.29
CA ILE A 83 0.09 4.82 3.62
C ILE A 83 0.17 4.65 2.10
N THR A 84 0.96 3.68 1.62
CA THR A 84 1.08 3.38 0.18
C THR A 84 -0.26 2.98 -0.43
N GLU A 85 -1.00 2.07 0.21
CA GLU A 85 -2.30 1.60 -0.30
C GLU A 85 -3.38 2.69 -0.20
N ILE A 86 -3.41 3.48 0.88
CA ILE A 86 -4.33 4.63 0.99
C ILE A 86 -4.06 5.64 -0.13
N SER A 87 -2.80 5.93 -0.43
CA SER A 87 -2.43 6.86 -1.50
C SER A 87 -2.93 6.37 -2.87
N SER A 88 -2.75 5.08 -3.16
CA SER A 88 -3.23 4.44 -4.39
C SER A 88 -4.75 4.42 -4.49
N ILE A 89 -5.46 4.14 -3.38
CA ILE A 89 -6.92 4.18 -3.32
C ILE A 89 -7.44 5.57 -3.67
N LEU A 90 -6.84 6.60 -3.06
CA LEU A 90 -7.24 7.98 -3.29
C LEU A 90 -6.99 8.40 -4.75
N GLU A 91 -5.86 8.00 -5.34
CA GLU A 91 -5.59 8.24 -6.77
C GLU A 91 -6.66 7.58 -7.66
N ASN A 92 -6.95 6.30 -7.43
CA ASN A 92 -7.97 5.56 -8.17
C ASN A 92 -9.36 6.21 -8.03
N LEU A 93 -9.74 6.61 -6.81
CA LEU A 93 -11.02 7.30 -6.55
C LEU A 93 -11.09 8.68 -7.20
N GLY A 94 -10.00 9.44 -7.23
CA GLY A 94 -9.96 10.74 -7.89
C GLY A 94 -10.07 10.64 -9.42
N GLU A 95 -9.56 9.56 -10.01
CA GLU A 95 -9.79 9.26 -11.43
C GLU A 95 -11.24 8.83 -11.70
N ILE A 96 -11.85 8.04 -10.82
CA ILE A 96 -13.25 7.59 -10.93
C ILE A 96 -14.22 8.76 -10.73
N ASN A 97 -13.97 9.63 -9.75
CA ASN A 97 -14.84 10.74 -9.39
C ASN A 97 -14.04 12.07 -9.29
N PRO A 98 -14.22 12.98 -10.26
CA PRO A 98 -13.57 14.29 -10.28
C PRO A 98 -13.88 15.19 -9.07
N GLU A 99 -15.03 15.02 -8.42
CA GLU A 99 -15.37 15.78 -7.20
C GLU A 99 -14.49 15.35 -6.02
N ILE A 100 -14.21 14.05 -5.92
CA ILE A 100 -13.25 13.53 -4.93
C ILE A 100 -11.86 14.09 -5.25
N LYS A 101 -11.47 14.15 -6.53
CA LYS A 101 -10.20 14.74 -6.98
C LYS A 101 -10.01 16.20 -6.58
N ALA A 102 -11.10 16.96 -6.52
CA ALA A 102 -11.08 18.36 -6.09
C ALA A 102 -11.07 18.53 -4.56
N SER A 103 -11.30 17.44 -3.80
CA SER A 103 -11.44 17.51 -2.35
C SER A 103 -10.12 17.90 -1.64
N PRO A 104 -10.21 18.60 -0.49
CA PRO A 104 -9.04 18.92 0.35
C PRO A 104 -8.27 17.68 0.80
N LEU A 105 -8.96 16.54 0.98
CA LEU A 105 -8.35 15.27 1.35
C LEU A 105 -7.32 14.83 0.31
N LEU A 106 -7.68 14.79 -0.97
CA LEU A 106 -6.74 14.37 -2.03
C LEU A 106 -5.59 15.37 -2.22
N GLN A 107 -5.80 16.64 -1.88
CA GLN A 107 -4.74 17.65 -1.92
C GLN A 107 -3.66 17.42 -0.85
N LEU A 108 -4.01 16.84 0.31
CA LEU A 108 -3.04 16.47 1.35
C LEU A 108 -2.09 15.35 0.92
N PHE A 109 -2.56 14.46 0.03
CA PHE A 109 -1.79 13.32 -0.46
C PHE A 109 -1.14 13.55 -1.84
N ARG A 110 -1.40 14.70 -2.48
CA ARG A 110 -0.68 15.10 -3.69
C ARG A 110 0.76 15.46 -3.33
N SER A 111 1.69 14.54 -3.61
CA SER A 111 3.10 14.91 -3.71
C SER A 111 3.25 15.92 -4.86
N LYS A 112 3.86 17.08 -4.60
CA LYS A 112 4.27 18.00 -5.67
C LYS A 112 5.32 17.27 -6.50
N GLN A 113 4.93 16.65 -7.61
CA GLN A 113 5.90 16.41 -8.68
C GLN A 113 6.27 17.78 -9.23
N ASP A 114 7.42 18.30 -8.83
CA ASP A 114 8.02 19.46 -9.49
C ASP A 114 8.30 19.08 -10.95
N PRO A 115 7.75 19.80 -11.95
CA PRO A 115 7.99 19.55 -13.37
C PRO A 115 9.43 19.88 -13.84
N GLY A 116 10.42 19.94 -12.94
CA GLY A 116 11.72 20.56 -13.18
C GLY A 116 12.95 19.63 -13.20
N ALA A 117 12.80 18.30 -13.08
CA ALA A 117 13.95 17.39 -13.03
C ALA A 117 14.25 16.67 -14.37
N MET A 118 13.94 17.32 -15.50
CA MET A 118 14.55 17.00 -16.80
C MET A 118 15.22 18.28 -17.33
N SER A 119 16.41 18.55 -16.82
CA SER A 119 17.40 19.44 -17.44
C SER A 119 18.78 18.84 -17.28
#